data_AF-X0WZV0-F1
#
_entry.id   AF-X0WZV0-F1
#
_cell.length_a   1.000
_cell.length_b   1.000
_cell.length_c   1.000
_cell.angle_alpha   90.00
_cell.angle_beta   90.00
_cell.angle_gamma   90.00
#
_symmetry.space_group_name_H-M   'P 1'
#
loop_
_entity.id
_entity.type
_entity.pdbx_description
1 polymer ?
#
loop_
_entity_poly.entity_id
_entity_poly.type
_entity_poly.pdbx_seq_one_letter_code
_entity_poly.pdbx_strand_id
1 'polypeptide(L)' 'GIVKVSLRLLPNGQLREAVIKESSGYTILDEAALSAVRDLVPYPSFPAKVTQPELHLTVPVVFKNYVKNE' A
#
# COMPACT_ATOMS: atom_id res chain seq x y z
N GLY A 1 10.39 3.08 10.57
CA GLY A 1 9.39 2.06 10.92
C GLY A 1 8.92 1.34 9.66
N ILE A 2 8.33 0.16 9.79
CA ILE A 2 7.74 -0.59 8.66
C ILE A 2 6.29 -0.89 9.01
N VAL A 3 5.37 -0.61 8.07
CA VAL A 3 3.96 -0.99 8.16
C VAL A 3 3.66 -1.96 7.01
N LYS A 4 3.07 -3.12 7.29
CA LYS A 4 2.60 -4.02 6.21
C LYS A 4 1.14 -3.73 5.92
N VAL A 5 0.85 -3.34 4.68
CA VAL A 5 -0.51 -3.01 4.24
C VAL A 5 -0.98 -4.08 3.27
N SER A 6 -2.16 -4.65 3.55
CA SER A 6 -2.85 -5.54 2.63
C SER A 6 -3.74 -4.71 1.71
N LEU A 7 -3.62 -4.91 0.40
CA LEU A 7 -4.36 -4.25 -0.65
C LEU A 7 -5.21 -5.26 -1.41
N ARG A 8 -6.43 -4.86 -1.76
CA ARG A 8 -7.26 -5.54 -2.76
C ARG A 8 -7.48 -4.61 -3.94
N LEU A 9 -6.94 -4.99 -5.10
CA LEU A 9 -7.02 -4.20 -6.34
C LEU A 9 -7.97 -4.86 -7.33
N LEU A 10 -8.71 -4.03 -8.07
CA LEU A 10 -9.55 -4.44 -9.19
C LEU A 10 -8.79 -4.35 -10.52
N PRO A 11 -9.24 -5.04 -11.60
CA PRO A 11 -8.52 -5.09 -12.87
C PRO A 11 -8.29 -3.73 -13.53
N ASN A 12 -9.16 -2.76 -13.26
CA ASN A 12 -9.03 -1.40 -13.76
C ASN A 12 -8.10 -0.50 -12.90
N GLY A 13 -7.44 -1.07 -11.89
CA GLY A 13 -6.54 -0.33 -11.00
C GLY A 13 -7.22 0.33 -9.81
N GLN A 14 -8.54 0.20 -9.65
CA GLN A 14 -9.24 0.71 -8.48
C GLN A 14 -8.86 -0.08 -7.22
N LEU A 15 -8.69 0.64 -6.11
CA LEU A 15 -8.46 0.04 -4.80
C LEU A 15 -9.80 -0.28 -4.15
N ARG A 16 -10.08 -1.56 -3.94
CA ARG A 16 -11.28 -2.01 -3.25
C ARG A 16 -11.14 -1.91 -1.74
N GLU A 17 -9.98 -2.30 -1.22
CA GLU A 17 -9.71 -2.32 0.22
C GLU A 17 -8.21 -2.09 0.49
N ALA A 18 -7.91 -1.36 1.55
CA ALA A 18 -6.58 -1.27 2.14
C ALA A 18 -6.67 -1.34 3.66
N VAL A 19 -5.95 -2.29 4.26
CA VAL A 19 -5.95 -2.53 5.72
C VAL A 19 -4.54 -2.77 6.23
N ILE A 20 -4.26 -2.34 7.46
CA ILE A 20 -2.99 -2.64 8.14
C ILE A 20 -3.01 -4.12 8.52
N LYS A 21 -2.03 -4.86 8.02
CA LYS A 21 -1.80 -6.27 8.37
C LYS A 21 -0.81 -6.41 9.52
N GLU A 22 0.18 -5.52 9.59
CA GLU A 22 1.16 -5.46 10.66
C GLU A 22 1.50 -3.98 10.93
N SER A 23 1.24 -3.54 12.16
CA SER A 23 1.50 -2.17 12.64
C SER A 23 3.01 -1.94 12.84
N SER A 24 3.45 -0.71 12.63
CA SER A 24 4.80 -0.28 13.00
C SER A 24 4.99 -0.06 14.52
N GLY A 25 3.91 -0.11 15.30
CA GLY A 25 3.86 0.31 16.70
C GLY A 25 3.63 1.81 16.90
N TYR A 26 3.51 2.59 15.82
CA TYR A 26 3.26 4.04 15.87
C TYR A 26 2.07 4.42 14.98
N THR A 27 0.98 4.88 15.58
CA THR A 27 -0.26 5.25 14.88
C THR A 27 -0.04 6.21 13.72
N ILE A 28 0.84 7.21 13.89
CA ILE A 28 1.12 8.20 12.84
C ILE A 28 1.73 7.57 11.57
N LEU A 29 2.58 6.54 11.71
CA LEU A 29 3.17 5.86 10.56
C LEU A 29 2.18 4.90 9.90
N ASP A 30 1.33 4.28 10.70
CA ASP A 30 0.25 3.40 10.26
C ASP A 30 -0.78 4.16 9.42
N GLU A 31 -1.22 5.34 9.90
CA GLU A 31 -2.10 6.24 9.16
C GLU A 31 -1.44 6.76 7.88
N ALA A 32 -0.18 7.19 7.96
CA ALA A 32 0.58 7.65 6.79
C ALA A 32 0.72 6.54 5.73
N ALA A 33 0.93 5.29 6.14
CA ALA A 33 1.01 4.15 5.23
C ALA A 33 -0.32 3.88 4.51
N LEU A 34 -1.44 3.96 5.25
CA LEU A 34 -2.78 3.82 4.65
C LEU A 34 -3.11 4.97 3.69
N SER A 35 -2.76 6.21 4.03
CA SER A 35 -2.94 7.35 3.14
C SER A 35 -2.09 7.19 1.88
N ALA A 36 -0.81 6.85 2.01
CA ALA A 36 0.09 6.67 0.87
C ALA A 36 -0.43 5.65 -0.16
N VAL A 37 -0.99 4.51 0.28
CA VAL A 37 -1.56 3.53 -0.66
C VAL A 37 -2.91 3.96 -1.25
N ARG A 38 -3.67 4.82 -0.57
CA ARG A 38 -4.96 5.34 -1.06
C ARG A 38 -4.76 6.49 -2.05
N ASP A 39 -3.74 7.32 -1.85
CA ASP A 39 -3.42 8.46 -2.71
C ASP A 39 -2.92 8.03 -4.10
N LEU A 40 -2.47 6.79 -4.24
CA LEU A 40 -2.04 6.20 -5.52
C LEU A 40 -3.19 5.74 -6.41
N VAL A 41 -4.45 5.87 -5.99
CA VAL A 41 -5.60 5.45 -6.80
C VAL A 41 -5.82 6.41 -7.98
N PRO A 42 -5.97 5.90 -9.23
CA PRO A 42 -5.92 4.48 -9.61
C PRO A 42 -4.50 3.94 -9.78
N TYR A 43 -4.31 2.69 -9.39
CA TYR A 43 -3.12 1.91 -9.73
C TYR A 43 -3.10 1.59 -11.23
N PRO A 44 -1.95 1.15 -11.79
CA PRO A 44 -1.91 0.59 -13.12
C PRO A 44 -2.92 -0.55 -13.28
N SER A 45 -3.67 -0.54 -14.38
CA SER A 45 -4.56 -1.65 -14.72
C SER A 45 -3.77 -2.95 -14.87
N PHE A 46 -4.45 -4.08 -14.64
CA PHE A 46 -3.78 -5.37 -14.71
C PHE A 46 -3.32 -5.66 -16.15
N PRO A 47 -2.15 -6.28 -16.34
CA PRO A 47 -1.74 -6.73 -17.66
C PRO A 47 -2.80 -7.64 -18.29
N ALA A 48 -3.02 -7.56 -19.60
CA ALA A 48 -4.10 -8.29 -20.29
C ALA A 48 -4.09 -9.83 -20.09
N LYS A 49 -2.96 -10.41 -19.71
CA LYS A 49 -2.82 -11.85 -19.40
C LYS A 49 -3.33 -12.23 -18.01
N VAL A 50 -3.57 -11.26 -17.14
CA VAL A 50 -4.10 -11.44 -15.77
C VAL A 50 -5.61 -11.34 -15.85
N THR A 51 -6.28 -12.47 -15.67
CA THR A 51 -7.75 -12.59 -15.78
C THR A 51 -8.45 -12.66 -14.43
N GLN A 52 -7.69 -12.65 -13.34
CA GLN A 52 -8.25 -12.66 -11.99
C GLN A 52 -9.11 -11.41 -11.75
N PRO A 53 -10.30 -11.54 -11.15
CA PRO A 53 -11.21 -10.43 -10.92
C PRO A 53 -10.72 -9.48 -9.81
N GLU A 54 -9.70 -9.89 -9.05
CA GLU A 54 -9.13 -9.14 -7.95
C GLU A 54 -7.70 -9.64 -7.68
N LEU A 55 -6.81 -8.74 -7.28
CA LEU A 55 -5.45 -9.07 -6.84
C LEU A 55 -5.30 -8.72 -5.36
N HIS A 56 -4.81 -9.68 -4.57
CA HIS A 56 -4.52 -9.48 -3.14
C HIS A 56 -3.01 -9.39 -2.94
N LEU A 57 -2.54 -8.28 -2.40
CA LEU A 57 -1.12 -8.01 -2.18
C LEU A 57 -0.90 -7.58 -0.74
N THR A 58 0.21 -8.00 -0.14
CA THR A 58 0.72 -7.37 1.09
C THR A 58 2.03 -6.68 0.76
N VAL A 59 2.06 -5.36 0.90
CA VAL A 59 3.22 -4.53 0.58
C VAL A 59 3.77 -3.88 1.86
N PRO A 60 5.10 -3.83 2.05
CA PRO A 60 5.71 -3.07 3.14
C PRO A 60 5.86 -1.60 2.76
N VAL A 61 5.32 -0.70 3.59
CA VAL A 61 5.63 0.73 3.55
C VAL A 61 6.76 1.00 4.54
N VAL A 62 7.91 1.44 4.03
CA VAL A 62 9.15 1.59 4.81
C VAL A 62 9.46 3.07 5.03
N PHE A 63 9.38 3.52 6.28
CA PHE A 63 9.79 4.86 6.71
C PHE A 63 11.23 4.83 7.19
N LYS A 64 12.10 5.55 6.49
CA LYS A 64 13.52 5.74 6.86
C LYS A 64 13.70 7.14 7.41
N ASN A 65 14.41 7.27 8.52
CA ASN A 65 14.88 8.57 8.97
C ASN A 65 16.08 8.95 8.10
N TYR A 66 16.04 10.14 7.49
CA TYR A 66 17.17 10.66 6.73
C TYR A 66 17.84 11.75 7.53
N VAL A 67 19.07 11.50 7.98
CA VAL A 67 19.92 12.52 8.58
C VAL A 67 20.76 13.11 7.46
N LYS A 68 20.54 14.40 7.18
CA LYS A 68 21.37 15.14 6.22
C LYS A 68 22.68 15.48 6.93
N ASN A 69 23.80 14.97 6.43
CA ASN A 69 25.11 15.39 6.89
C ASN A 69 25.37 16.79 6.33
N GLU A 70 25.62 17.76 7.21
CA GLU A 70 26.08 19.11 6.88
C GLU A 70 27.57 19.13 6.54
#